data_AF-A0A843IXK2-F1
#
_entry.id   AF-A0A843IXK2-F1
#
_cell.length_a   1.000
_cell.length_b   1.000
_cell.length_c   1.000
_cell.angle_alpha   90.00
_cell.angle_beta   90.00
_cell.angle_gamma   90.00
#
_symmetry.space_group_name_H-M   'P 1'
#
loop_
_entity.id
_entity.type
_entity.pdbx_description
1 polymer ?
#
loop_
_entity_poly.entity_id
_entity_poly.type
_entity_poly.pdbx_seq_one_letter_code
_entity_poly.pdbx_strand_id
1 'polypeptide(L)'
;MAKKRRLIIEEPEESYEFTPTEFNEREFILKDMYGTKVCLVTLLMGLIVGIIGGVLCNIGFSNGIDYMWIIATLISFAVAGLMTRILSLLGFRPDMLETKSMIGNYLIYLALALGVCIIISNPPITPLI
;
A
#
# COMPACT_ATOMS: atom_id res chain seq x y z
N MET A 1 50.43 56.62 -11.57
CA MET A 1 49.81 55.59 -12.43
C MET A 1 48.91 54.71 -11.57
N ALA A 2 47.67 54.53 -12.05
CA ALA A 2 46.67 53.50 -11.78
C ALA A 2 46.40 53.02 -10.33
N LYS A 3 45.30 53.54 -9.78
CA LYS A 3 44.55 53.06 -8.61
C LYS A 3 43.85 51.74 -8.97
N LYS A 4 44.33 50.60 -8.44
CA LYS A 4 43.68 49.28 -8.67
C LYS A 4 42.60 49.04 -7.61
N ARG A 5 41.38 49.49 -7.91
CA ARG A 5 40.15 49.21 -7.14
C ARG A 5 39.88 47.70 -7.26
N ARG A 6 39.94 46.95 -6.15
CA ARG A 6 39.45 45.56 -6.14
C ARG A 6 37.93 45.62 -6.28
N LEU A 7 37.41 45.11 -7.39
CA LEU A 7 35.98 44.88 -7.59
C LEU A 7 35.57 43.79 -6.59
N ILE A 8 34.83 44.20 -5.58
CA ILE A 8 34.04 43.30 -4.75
C ILE A 8 32.90 42.88 -5.67
N ILE A 9 32.96 41.64 -6.14
CA ILE A 9 31.88 41.02 -6.88
C ILE A 9 30.89 40.58 -5.81
N GLU A 10 29.88 41.41 -5.55
CA GLU A 10 28.70 41.00 -4.79
C GLU A 10 28.04 39.87 -5.59
N GLU A 11 28.13 38.65 -5.07
CA GLU A 11 27.28 37.56 -5.52
C GLU A 11 25.84 38.01 -5.32
N PRO A 12 25.00 38.06 -6.36
CA PRO A 12 23.61 38.40 -6.18
C PRO A 12 23.01 37.32 -5.29
N GLU A 13 22.62 37.70 -4.08
CA GLU A 13 21.78 36.87 -3.22
C GLU A 13 20.53 36.54 -4.05
N GLU A 14 20.51 35.34 -4.63
CA GLU A 14 19.32 34.74 -5.21
C GLU A 14 18.36 34.55 -4.03
N SER A 15 17.61 35.61 -3.75
CA SER A 15 16.47 35.63 -2.86
C SER A 15 15.47 34.62 -3.42
N TYR A 16 15.60 33.38 -2.96
CA TYR A 16 14.56 32.39 -3.12
C TYR A 16 13.40 32.84 -2.24
N GLU A 17 12.56 33.72 -2.78
CA GLU A 17 11.27 34.04 -2.20
C GLU A 17 10.41 32.77 -2.28
N PHE A 18 10.32 32.07 -1.16
CA PHE A 18 9.36 30.99 -0.99
C PHE A 18 7.96 31.59 -1.14
N THR A 19 7.39 31.48 -2.34
CA THR A 19 5.98 31.74 -2.56
C THR A 19 5.23 30.50 -2.08
N PRO A 20 4.48 30.57 -0.96
CA PRO A 20 3.64 29.45 -0.57
C PRO A 20 2.64 29.23 -1.70
N THR A 21 2.63 28.02 -2.26
CA THR A 21 1.60 27.62 -3.20
C THR A 21 0.24 27.75 -2.54
N GLU A 22 -0.73 28.38 -3.22
CA GLU A 22 -2.09 28.49 -2.70
C GLU A 22 -2.66 27.09 -2.44
N PHE A 23 -3.04 26.83 -1.20
CA PHE A 23 -3.62 25.55 -0.81
C PHE A 23 -4.98 25.38 -1.46
N ASN A 24 -5.07 24.54 -2.48
CA ASN A 24 -6.32 24.20 -3.14
C ASN A 24 -7.05 23.11 -2.35
N GLU A 25 -7.95 23.51 -1.46
CA GLU A 25 -8.72 22.62 -0.56
C GLU A 25 -9.48 21.52 -1.33
N ARG A 26 -10.01 21.84 -2.51
CA ARG A 26 -10.82 20.89 -3.30
C ARG A 26 -9.97 19.75 -3.86
N GLU A 27 -8.79 20.06 -4.37
CA GLU A 27 -7.86 19.04 -4.88
C GLU A 27 -7.34 18.15 -3.77
N PHE A 28 -7.10 18.73 -2.58
CA PHE A 28 -6.71 17.98 -1.41
C PHE A 28 -7.77 16.94 -1.01
N ILE A 29 -9.04 17.36 -0.92
CA ILE A 29 -10.16 16.46 -0.57
C ILE A 29 -10.35 15.36 -1.63
N LEU A 30 -10.27 15.70 -2.92
CA LEU A 30 -10.43 14.72 -4.00
C LEU A 30 -9.31 13.68 -4.00
N LYS A 31 -8.07 14.09 -3.71
CA LYS A 31 -6.93 13.18 -3.58
C LYS A 31 -7.11 12.20 -2.42
N ASP A 32 -7.56 12.69 -1.27
CA ASP A 32 -7.74 11.84 -0.08
C ASP A 32 -8.92 10.86 -0.24
N MET A 33 -10.02 11.31 -0.84
CA MET A 33 -11.15 10.45 -1.20
C MET A 33 -10.74 9.35 -2.18
N TYR A 34 -9.88 9.66 -3.15
CA TYR A 34 -9.35 8.68 -4.09
C TYR A 34 -8.44 7.65 -3.39
N GLY A 35 -7.53 8.10 -2.52
CA GLY A 35 -6.68 7.23 -1.71
C GLY A 35 -7.50 6.28 -0.82
N THR A 36 -8.56 6.79 -0.21
CA THR A 36 -9.48 6.01 0.63
C THR A 36 -10.22 4.94 -0.17
N LYS A 37 -10.68 5.24 -1.40
CA LYS A 37 -11.32 4.25 -2.28
C LYS A 37 -10.37 3.10 -2.61
N VAL A 38 -9.11 3.42 -2.93
CA VAL A 38 -8.11 2.39 -3.19
C VAL A 38 -7.88 1.55 -1.93
N CYS A 39 -7.70 2.19 -0.77
CA CYS A 39 -7.57 1.48 0.52
C CYS A 39 -8.73 0.51 0.79
N LEU A 40 -9.98 0.89 0.50
CA LEU A 40 -11.14 0.00 0.65
C LEU A 40 -11.07 -1.22 -0.28
N VAL A 41 -10.65 -1.02 -1.53
CA VAL A 41 -10.49 -2.12 -2.50
C VAL A 41 -9.38 -3.06 -2.05
N THR A 42 -8.28 -2.53 -1.52
CA THR A 42 -7.14 -3.34 -1.06
C THR A 42 -7.48 -4.14 0.20
N LEU A 43 -8.29 -3.57 1.11
CA LEU A 43 -8.86 -4.29 2.25
C LEU A 43 -9.76 -5.44 1.81
N LEU A 44 -10.68 -5.20 0.86
CA LEU A 44 -11.53 -6.27 0.33
C LEU A 44 -10.71 -7.39 -0.32
N MET A 45 -9.68 -7.03 -1.08
CA MET A 45 -8.77 -7.99 -1.70
C MET A 45 -8.04 -8.83 -0.64
N GLY A 46 -7.53 -8.20 0.42
CA GLY A 46 -6.86 -8.90 1.52
C GLY A 46 -7.79 -9.85 2.26
N LEU A 47 -9.05 -9.46 2.46
CA LEU A 47 -10.07 -10.31 3.08
C LEU A 47 -10.36 -11.55 2.23
N ILE A 48 -10.57 -11.39 0.93
CA ILE A 48 -10.84 -12.50 0.01
C ILE A 48 -9.65 -13.47 -0.04
N VAL A 49 -8.43 -12.95 -0.18
CA VAL A 49 -7.23 -13.79 -0.23
C VAL A 49 -6.97 -14.47 1.11
N GLY A 50 -7.19 -13.78 2.23
CA GLY A 50 -7.08 -14.36 3.57
C GLY A 50 -8.05 -15.51 3.80
N ILE A 51 -9.31 -15.39 3.33
CA ILE A 51 -10.30 -16.48 3.39
C ILE A 51 -9.85 -17.66 2.55
N ILE A 52 -9.45 -17.42 1.30
CA ILE A 52 -8.97 -18.48 0.39
C ILE A 52 -7.76 -19.20 1.01
N GLY A 53 -6.80 -18.45 1.55
CA GLY A 53 -5.63 -18.99 2.23
C GLY A 53 -6.00 -19.82 3.46
N GLY A 54 -6.89 -19.33 4.31
CA GLY A 54 -7.34 -20.06 5.51
C GLY A 54 -8.10 -21.35 5.19
N VAL A 55 -8.91 -21.34 4.12
CA VAL A 55 -9.61 -22.55 3.63
C VAL A 55 -8.61 -23.56 3.08
N LEU A 56 -7.64 -23.13 2.28
CA LEU A 56 -6.55 -23.98 1.76
C LEU A 56 -5.76 -24.65 2.89
N CYS A 57 -5.41 -23.90 3.93
CA CYS A 57 -4.71 -24.44 5.10
C CYS A 57 -5.56 -25.49 5.85
N ASN A 58 -6.86 -25.25 6.05
CA ASN A 58 -7.77 -26.22 6.68
C ASN A 58 -7.92 -27.50 5.87
N ILE A 59 -8.08 -27.40 4.55
CA ILE A 59 -8.16 -28.57 3.66
C ILE A 59 -6.85 -29.35 3.70
N GLY A 60 -5.70 -28.66 3.71
CA GLY A 60 -4.39 -29.27 3.87
C GLY A 60 -4.30 -30.11 5.13
N PHE A 61 -4.65 -29.52 6.27
CA PHE A 61 -4.64 -30.19 7.56
C PHE A 61 -5.56 -31.43 7.58
N SER A 62 -6.78 -31.32 7.04
CA SER A 62 -7.72 -32.44 6.95
C SER A 62 -7.23 -33.60 6.07
N ASN A 63 -6.36 -33.33 5.09
CA ASN A 63 -5.81 -34.34 4.18
C ASN A 63 -4.40 -34.80 4.57
N GLY A 64 -3.87 -34.35 5.72
CA GLY A 64 -2.52 -34.69 6.19
C GLY A 64 -1.38 -34.05 5.38
N ILE A 65 -1.65 -32.93 4.70
CA ILE A 65 -0.65 -32.20 3.90
C ILE A 65 -0.20 -30.94 4.65
N ASP A 66 0.93 -31.04 5.34
CA ASP A 66 1.47 -29.98 6.20
C ASP A 66 2.06 -28.77 5.46
N TYR A 67 2.23 -28.84 4.13
CA TYR A 67 2.90 -27.80 3.34
C TYR A 67 1.94 -26.78 2.70
N MET A 68 0.62 -26.86 2.94
CA MET A 68 -0.37 -25.98 2.31
C MET A 68 -0.22 -24.49 2.69
N TRP A 69 0.37 -24.18 3.84
CA TRP A 69 0.70 -22.80 4.25
C TRP A 69 1.71 -22.13 3.29
N ILE A 70 2.63 -22.90 2.68
CA ILE A 70 3.58 -22.41 1.69
C ILE A 70 2.83 -21.99 0.42
N ILE A 71 1.82 -22.76 0.02
CA ILE A 71 1.00 -22.44 -1.14
C ILE A 71 0.16 -21.19 -0.86
N ALA A 72 -0.43 -21.08 0.33
CA ALA A 72 -1.21 -19.91 0.73
C ALA A 72 -0.35 -18.61 0.74
N THR A 73 0.89 -18.69 1.22
CA THR A 73 1.83 -17.56 1.20
C THR A 73 2.28 -17.21 -0.22
N LEU A 74 2.56 -18.20 -1.08
CA LEU A 74 2.87 -17.93 -2.48
C LEU A 74 1.72 -17.23 -3.21
N ILE A 75 0.48 -17.64 -2.96
CA ILE A 75 -0.71 -16.99 -3.53
C ILE A 75 -0.84 -15.55 -3.04
N SER A 76 -0.63 -15.29 -1.74
CA SER A 76 -0.76 -13.93 -1.21
C SER A 76 0.29 -12.97 -1.80
N PHE A 77 1.53 -13.43 -1.96
CA PHE A 77 2.60 -12.67 -2.62
C PHE A 77 2.37 -12.51 -4.13
N ALA A 78 1.82 -13.52 -4.82
CA ALA A 78 1.48 -13.41 -6.23
C ALA A 78 0.39 -12.35 -6.46
N VAL A 79 -0.65 -12.33 -5.62
CA VAL A 79 -1.71 -11.31 -5.69
C VAL A 79 -1.17 -9.93 -5.34
N ALA A 80 -0.25 -9.81 -4.38
CA ALA A 80 0.46 -8.55 -4.12
C ALA A 80 1.23 -8.08 -5.36
N GLY A 81 2.00 -8.95 -6.02
CA GLY A 81 2.71 -8.59 -7.26
C GLY A 81 1.79 -8.13 -8.38
N LEU A 82 0.55 -8.66 -8.43
CA LEU A 82 -0.46 -8.30 -9.42
C LEU A 82 -1.37 -7.14 -9.01
N MET A 83 -1.23 -6.62 -7.79
CA MET A 83 -2.14 -5.62 -7.21
C MET A 83 -2.22 -4.34 -8.03
N THR A 84 -1.11 -3.85 -8.60
CA THR A 84 -1.11 -2.68 -9.50
C THR A 84 -1.90 -2.94 -10.78
N ARG A 85 -1.83 -4.16 -11.32
CA ARG A 85 -2.63 -4.58 -12.49
C ARG A 85 -4.10 -4.69 -12.13
N ILE A 86 -4.42 -5.29 -10.97
CA ILE A 86 -5.80 -5.41 -10.49
C ILE A 86 -6.42 -4.03 -10.28
N LEU A 87 -5.69 -3.11 -9.65
CA LEU A 87 -6.13 -1.72 -9.49
C LEU A 87 -6.31 -1.01 -10.83
N SER A 88 -5.40 -1.20 -11.79
CA SER A 88 -5.56 -0.65 -13.14
C SER A 88 -6.77 -1.20 -13.89
N LEU A 89 -7.10 -2.48 -13.70
CA LEU A 89 -8.28 -3.12 -14.30
C LEU A 89 -9.58 -2.60 -13.69
N LEU A 90 -9.60 -2.28 -12.40
CA LEU A 90 -10.73 -1.62 -11.75
C LEU A 90 -10.88 -0.13 -12.14
N GLY A 91 -10.03 0.40 -13.03
CA GLY A 91 -10.09 1.78 -13.50
C GLY A 91 -9.37 2.78 -12.59
N PHE A 92 -8.68 2.32 -11.55
CA PHE A 92 -7.82 3.16 -10.73
C PHE A 92 -6.46 3.31 -11.41
N ARG A 93 -6.00 4.54 -11.59
CA ARG A 93 -4.61 4.81 -11.99
C ARG A 93 -3.71 4.69 -10.75
N PRO A 94 -2.86 3.64 -10.65
CA PRO A 94 -1.94 3.50 -9.52
C PRO A 94 -0.88 4.61 -9.51
N ASP A 95 -0.55 5.18 -10.67
CA ASP A 95 0.44 6.26 -10.83
C ASP A 95 0.01 7.59 -10.20
N MET A 96 -1.29 7.76 -9.90
CA MET A 96 -1.82 8.94 -9.21
C MET A 96 -1.65 8.85 -7.69
N LEU A 97 -1.28 7.68 -7.16
CA LEU A 97 -1.03 7.49 -5.73
C LEU A 97 0.44 7.72 -5.41
N GLU A 98 0.67 8.37 -4.27
CA GLU A 98 2.04 8.51 -3.76
C GLU A 98 2.62 7.14 -3.45
N THR A 99 3.89 6.92 -3.79
CA THR A 99 4.61 5.67 -3.55
C THR A 99 4.54 5.22 -2.09
N LYS A 100 4.58 6.19 -1.15
CA LYS A 100 4.45 5.92 0.30
C LYS A 100 3.06 5.36 0.65
N SER A 101 2.00 5.92 0.06
CA SER A 101 0.63 5.45 0.24
C SER A 101 0.44 4.05 -0.35
N MET A 102 1.03 3.78 -1.52
CA MET A 102 1.01 2.44 -2.13
C MET A 102 1.68 1.39 -1.27
N ILE A 103 2.87 1.67 -0.72
CA ILE A 103 3.54 0.75 0.21
C ILE A 103 2.67 0.48 1.44
N GLY A 104 1.99 1.50 1.97
CA GLY A 104 1.02 1.35 3.04
C GLY A 104 -0.11 0.38 2.67
N ASN A 105 -0.68 0.52 1.47
CA ASN A 105 -1.74 -0.37 0.97
C ASN A 105 -1.26 -1.82 0.83
N TYR A 106 -0.02 -2.04 0.37
CA TYR A 106 0.59 -3.37 0.32
C TYR A 106 0.72 -4.01 1.69
N LEU A 107 1.20 -3.24 2.68
CA LEU A 107 1.39 -3.71 4.05
C LEU A 107 0.04 -4.06 4.69
N ILE A 108 -0.95 -3.17 4.56
CA ILE A 108 -2.31 -3.40 5.05
C ILE A 108 -2.91 -4.66 4.43
N TYR A 109 -2.77 -4.85 3.12
CA TYR A 109 -3.22 -6.05 2.42
C TYR A 109 -2.57 -7.31 3.00
N LEU A 110 -1.24 -7.34 3.16
CA LEU A 110 -0.52 -8.51 3.69
C LEU A 110 -0.90 -8.80 5.15
N ALA A 111 -0.96 -7.76 5.99
CA ALA A 111 -1.34 -7.90 7.39
C ALA A 111 -2.77 -8.41 7.56
N LEU A 112 -3.71 -7.90 6.76
CA LEU A 112 -5.11 -8.33 6.78
C LEU A 112 -5.24 -9.78 6.28
N ALA A 113 -4.63 -10.10 5.13
CA ALA A 113 -4.67 -11.45 4.57
C ALA A 113 -4.09 -12.49 5.54
N LEU A 114 -2.96 -12.17 6.18
CA LEU A 114 -2.35 -13.02 7.20
C LEU A 114 -3.23 -13.14 8.45
N GLY A 115 -3.78 -12.04 8.95
CA GLY A 115 -4.65 -12.05 10.12
C GLY A 115 -5.91 -12.91 9.91
N VAL A 116 -6.57 -12.74 8.76
CA VAL A 116 -7.76 -13.54 8.39
C VAL A 116 -7.39 -15.01 8.20
N CYS A 117 -6.27 -15.30 7.54
CA CYS A 117 -5.79 -16.67 7.35
C CYS A 117 -5.54 -17.39 8.68
N ILE A 118 -4.92 -16.71 9.67
CA ILE A 118 -4.68 -17.27 11.00
C ILE A 118 -5.99 -17.54 11.73
N ILE A 119 -6.93 -16.59 11.74
CA ILE A 119 -8.22 -16.74 12.43
C ILE A 119 -8.99 -17.97 11.91
N ILE A 120 -8.93 -18.21 10.60
CA ILE A 120 -9.64 -19.34 9.97
C ILE A 120 -8.87 -20.66 10.16
N SER A 121 -7.54 -20.64 10.04
CA SER A 121 -6.71 -21.85 10.18
C SER A 121 -6.60 -22.32 11.62
N ASN A 122 -6.66 -21.40 12.57
CA ASN A 122 -6.64 -21.67 13.99
C ASN A 122 -7.82 -20.94 14.64
N PRO A 123 -9.02 -21.55 14.69
CA PRO A 123 -10.16 -20.93 15.33
C PRO A 123 -9.79 -20.61 16.78
N PRO A 124 -9.80 -19.32 17.20
CA PRO A 124 -9.37 -18.94 18.55
C PRO A 124 -10.37 -19.36 19.63
N ILE A 125 -11.54 -19.86 19.23
CA ILE A 125 -12.66 -20.20 20.08
C ILE A 125 -13.06 -21.62 19.72
N THR A 126 -12.63 -22.58 20.52
CA THR A 126 -13.41 -23.80 20.70
C THR A 126 -14.83 -23.36 21.09
N PRO A 127 -15.89 -23.66 20.30
CA PRO A 127 -17.22 -23.58 20.85
C PRO A 127 -17.26 -24.62 21.98
N LEU A 128 -17.22 -24.13 23.22
CA LEU A 128 -17.57 -24.88 24.42
C LEU A 128 -19.06 -25.26 24.32
N ILE A 129 -19.36 -26.29 23.54
CA ILE A 129 -20.65 -27.00 23.54
C ILE A 129 -20.35 -28.49 23.36
#